data_AF-A0A498MTT2-F1
#
_entry.id   AF-A0A498MTT2-F1
#
_cell.length_a   1.000
_cell.length_b   1.000
_cell.length_c   1.000
_cell.angle_alpha   90.00
_cell.angle_beta   90.00
_cell.angle_gamma   90.00
#
_symmetry.space_group_name_H-M   'P 1'
#
loop_
_entity.id
_entity.type
_entity.pdbx_description
1 polymer ?
#
loop_
_entity_poly.entity_id
_entity_poly.type
_entity_poly.pdbx_seq_one_letter_code
_entity_poly.pdbx_strand_id
1 'polypeptide(L)'
;MISVFNHEDNMEKYRPDWLPLNRERFVDCPCVLGYVGYSTGTHTWDVDVEENMSWMVGVAIESVQRKGTNGLPSGVWCIGYDREILSVTDPLESRVPLHGFAKPTVVRVNLDLSAGRLSFSDPLGEMVYHTFTHNFTEKVYPFFYNECSYSITILPAVESEEK
;
A
#
# COMPACT_ATOMS: atom_id res chain seq x y z
N MET A 1 -28.07 -15.11 -31.46
CA MET A 1 -28.03 -15.74 -30.12
C MET A 1 -26.76 -15.26 -29.46
N ILE A 2 -26.85 -14.25 -28.61
CA ILE A 2 -25.71 -13.65 -27.91
C ILE A 2 -25.48 -14.51 -26.67
N SER A 3 -24.32 -15.16 -26.58
CA SER A 3 -23.89 -15.82 -25.34
C SER A 3 -23.07 -14.81 -24.55
N VAL A 4 -23.63 -14.36 -23.44
CA VAL A 4 -22.99 -13.48 -22.47
C VAL A 4 -22.06 -14.38 -21.65
N PHE A 5 -20.74 -14.16 -21.73
CA PHE A 5 -19.80 -14.80 -20.81
C PHE A 5 -19.76 -13.97 -19.53
N ASN A 6 -20.17 -14.56 -18.42
CA ASN A 6 -20.07 -13.96 -17.08
C ASN A 6 -18.60 -13.69 -16.75
N HIS A 7 -18.33 -12.51 -16.21
CA HIS A 7 -17.00 -11.99 -15.87
C HIS A 7 -16.39 -12.64 -14.60
N GLU A 8 -17.04 -13.64 -14.02
CA GLU A 8 -16.65 -14.21 -12.72
C GLU A 8 -15.79 -15.50 -12.83
N ASP A 9 -15.64 -16.09 -14.02
CA ASP A 9 -15.11 -17.46 -14.16
C ASP A 9 -13.61 -17.58 -14.52
N ASN A 10 -12.76 -16.56 -14.31
CA ASN A 10 -11.42 -16.60 -14.95
C ASN A 10 -10.21 -16.05 -14.16
N MET A 11 -10.29 -15.90 -12.84
CA MET A 11 -9.11 -15.52 -12.03
C MET A 11 -8.30 -16.74 -11.54
N GLU A 12 -8.90 -17.93 -11.41
CA GLU A 12 -8.14 -19.16 -11.08
C GLU A 12 -7.22 -19.64 -12.23
N LYS A 13 -7.46 -19.18 -13.46
CA LYS A 13 -6.79 -19.70 -14.66
C LYS A 13 -5.37 -19.18 -14.90
N TYR A 14 -4.94 -18.15 -14.18
CA TYR A 14 -3.61 -17.54 -14.34
C TYR A 14 -2.65 -17.82 -13.19
N ARG A 15 -2.97 -18.77 -12.30
CA ARG A 15 -2.01 -19.22 -11.30
C ARG A 15 -1.04 -20.22 -11.94
N PRO A 16 0.26 -19.92 -12.04
CA PRO A 16 1.23 -20.92 -12.46
C PRO A 16 1.28 -22.05 -11.42
N ASP A 17 1.26 -23.30 -11.90
CA ASP A 17 1.23 -24.53 -11.07
C ASP A 17 2.41 -24.65 -10.07
N TRP A 18 3.46 -23.83 -10.22
CA TRP A 18 4.66 -23.85 -9.38
C TRP A 18 4.60 -22.93 -8.15
N LEU A 19 3.56 -22.11 -7.99
CA LEU A 19 3.42 -21.26 -6.79
C LEU A 19 2.71 -22.02 -5.67
N PRO A 20 3.32 -22.23 -4.50
CA PRO A 20 2.69 -22.94 -3.40
C PRO A 20 1.44 -22.21 -2.89
N LEU A 21 0.44 -22.98 -2.44
CA LEU A 21 -0.71 -22.47 -1.69
C LEU A 21 -0.21 -21.89 -0.38
N ASN A 22 0.05 -20.60 -0.37
CA ASN A 22 0.49 -19.85 0.81
C ASN A 22 -0.71 -19.02 1.29
N ARG A 23 -1.07 -19.15 2.58
CA ARG A 23 -2.26 -18.50 3.15
C ARG A 23 -2.08 -16.99 3.30
N GLU A 24 -0.82 -16.56 3.36
CA GLU A 24 -0.37 -15.18 3.46
C GLU A 24 -0.39 -14.46 2.10
N ARG A 25 -0.61 -15.17 0.98
CA ARG A 25 -0.67 -14.56 -0.37
C ARG A 25 -2.03 -13.89 -0.64
N PHE A 26 -1.99 -12.68 -1.18
CA PHE A 26 -3.15 -12.05 -1.82
C PHE A 26 -3.44 -12.72 -3.17
N VAL A 27 -4.66 -13.19 -3.36
CA VAL A 27 -5.05 -13.91 -4.59
C VAL A 27 -5.52 -12.95 -5.68
N ASP A 28 -6.30 -11.94 -5.29
CA ASP A 28 -7.05 -11.09 -6.23
C ASP A 28 -6.47 -9.67 -6.34
N CYS A 29 -5.34 -9.39 -5.68
CA CYS A 29 -4.72 -8.08 -5.60
C CYS A 29 -3.19 -8.20 -5.74
N PRO A 30 -2.53 -7.46 -6.66
CA PRO A 30 -1.07 -7.48 -6.85
C PRO A 30 -0.35 -6.68 -5.74
N CYS A 31 -0.51 -7.12 -4.50
CA CYS A 31 0.07 -6.51 -3.33
C CYS A 31 0.85 -7.49 -2.46
N VAL A 32 1.79 -6.93 -1.68
CA VAL A 32 2.65 -7.66 -0.76
C VAL A 32 2.73 -6.89 0.56
N LEU A 33 3.02 -7.62 1.64
CA LEU A 33 3.32 -7.05 2.94
C LEU A 33 4.81 -7.10 3.22
N GLY A 34 5.30 -6.13 3.99
CA GLY A 34 6.59 -6.22 4.65
C GLY A 34 6.64 -7.44 5.57
N TYR A 35 7.84 -8.02 5.71
CA TYR A 35 8.04 -9.19 6.57
C TYR A 35 7.89 -8.86 8.06
N VAL A 36 8.42 -7.71 8.48
CA VAL A 36 8.36 -7.24 9.86
C VAL A 36 7.07 -6.46 10.05
N GLY A 37 6.25 -6.88 11.01
CA GLY A 37 5.09 -6.11 11.47
C GLY A 37 5.35 -5.43 12.81
N TYR A 38 4.61 -4.38 13.08
CA TYR A 38 4.79 -3.49 14.22
C TYR A 38 3.54 -3.49 15.11
N SER A 39 3.75 -3.57 16.42
CA SER A 39 2.67 -3.47 17.42
C SER A 39 2.84 -2.26 18.36
N THR A 40 4.02 -1.65 18.39
CA THR A 40 4.33 -0.47 19.21
C THR A 40 5.39 0.40 18.54
N GLY A 41 5.56 1.63 19.02
CA GLY A 41 6.65 2.53 18.62
C GLY A 41 6.37 3.36 17.37
N THR A 42 7.43 4.01 16.88
CA THR A 42 7.43 4.85 15.67
C THR A 42 8.35 4.22 14.62
N HIS A 43 7.85 4.08 13.40
CA HIS A 43 8.56 3.41 12.30
C HIS A 43 8.46 4.25 11.04
N THR A 44 9.58 4.38 10.33
CA THR A 44 9.67 5.19 9.12
C THR A 44 10.37 4.40 8.03
N TRP A 45 9.84 4.47 6.82
CA TRP A 45 10.51 3.97 5.62
C TRP A 45 10.20 4.87 4.43
N ASP A 46 11.16 4.96 3.51
CA ASP A 46 11.03 5.74 2.29
C ASP A 46 10.89 4.78 1.11
N VAL A 47 9.97 5.10 0.19
CA VAL A 47 9.70 4.29 -0.99
C VAL A 47 9.91 5.13 -2.24
N ASP A 48 10.87 4.74 -3.06
CA ASP A 48 11.07 5.26 -4.40
C ASP A 48 9.96 4.72 -5.32
N VAL A 49 9.29 5.68 -5.97
CA VAL A 49 8.14 5.49 -6.85
C VAL A 49 8.28 6.28 -8.15
N GLU A 50 9.47 6.84 -8.43
CA GLU A 50 9.70 7.83 -9.49
C GLU A 50 9.32 7.30 -10.88
N GLU A 51 9.78 6.09 -11.21
CA GLU A 51 9.52 5.48 -12.52
C GLU A 51 8.12 4.82 -12.61
N ASN A 52 7.46 4.59 -11.46
CA ASN A 52 6.22 3.84 -11.42
C ASN A 52 4.99 4.76 -11.60
N MET A 53 4.06 4.37 -12.48
CA MET A 53 2.85 5.15 -12.82
C MET A 53 1.55 4.58 -12.23
N SER A 54 1.60 3.44 -11.54
CA SER A 54 0.46 2.79 -10.89
C SER A 54 0.91 2.01 -9.65
N TRP A 55 0.88 2.67 -8.49
CA TRP A 55 1.38 2.14 -7.22
C TRP A 55 0.50 2.56 -6.03
N MET A 56 0.55 1.78 -4.94
CA MET A 56 0.07 2.21 -3.63
C MET A 56 1.07 1.82 -2.54
N VAL A 57 1.23 2.68 -1.54
CA VAL A 57 2.10 2.45 -0.38
C VAL A 57 1.37 2.82 0.90
N GLY A 58 1.53 2.04 1.95
CA GLY A 58 0.78 2.23 3.17
C GLY A 58 1.05 1.18 4.23
N VAL A 59 0.02 0.91 5.03
CA VAL A 59 0.03 -0.18 6.02
C VAL A 59 -1.23 -1.03 5.88
N ALA A 60 -1.11 -2.30 6.23
CA ALA A 60 -2.22 -3.22 6.39
C ALA A 60 -2.20 -3.82 7.78
N ILE A 61 -3.37 -4.07 8.36
CA ILE A 61 -3.49 -4.78 9.63
C ILE A 61 -3.27 -6.29 9.44
N GLU A 62 -2.90 -7.01 10.50
CA GLU A 62 -2.59 -8.45 10.46
C GLU A 62 -3.73 -9.29 9.88
N SER A 63 -4.98 -8.92 10.22
CA SER A 63 -6.20 -9.60 9.80
C SER A 63 -6.70 -9.22 8.40
N VAL A 64 -5.95 -8.40 7.65
CA VAL A 64 -6.30 -7.95 6.29
C VAL A 64 -6.81 -9.09 5.41
N GLN A 65 -7.90 -8.86 4.70
CA GLN A 65 -8.54 -9.87 3.85
C GLN A 65 -7.65 -10.18 2.64
N ARG A 66 -7.31 -11.45 2.42
CA ARG A 66 -6.36 -11.84 1.34
C ARG A 66 -7.00 -12.51 0.13
N LYS A 67 -8.31 -12.80 0.18
CA LYS A 67 -9.06 -13.55 -0.85
C LYS A 67 -10.47 -13.03 -0.99
N GLY A 68 -11.05 -13.17 -2.17
CA GLY A 68 -12.45 -12.82 -2.45
C GLY A 68 -12.68 -11.32 -2.30
N THR A 69 -11.68 -10.52 -2.68
CA THR A 69 -11.74 -9.06 -2.63
C THR A 69 -12.00 -8.52 -4.03
N ASN A 70 -13.00 -7.66 -4.18
CA ASN A 70 -13.31 -6.97 -5.44
C ASN A 70 -12.62 -5.60 -5.49
N GLY A 71 -11.30 -5.58 -5.29
CA GLY A 71 -10.52 -4.36 -5.20
C GLY A 71 -9.42 -4.42 -4.15
N LEU A 72 -9.13 -3.26 -3.54
CA LEU A 72 -8.14 -3.17 -2.46
C LEU A 72 -8.68 -3.90 -1.22
N PRO A 73 -7.87 -4.73 -0.55
CA PRO A 73 -8.28 -5.39 0.69
C PRO A 73 -8.78 -4.42 1.76
N SER A 74 -9.88 -4.76 2.43
CA SER A 74 -10.30 -4.08 3.66
C SER A 74 -9.24 -4.28 4.75
N GLY A 75 -8.96 -3.22 5.51
CA GLY A 75 -7.89 -3.17 6.51
C GLY A 75 -6.57 -2.57 6.01
N VAL A 76 -6.61 -1.81 4.91
CA VAL A 76 -5.46 -1.09 4.36
C VAL A 76 -5.67 0.42 4.47
N TRP A 77 -4.61 1.12 4.88
CA TRP A 77 -4.51 2.58 4.85
C TRP A 77 -3.32 2.95 3.98
N CYS A 78 -3.57 3.60 2.85
CA CYS A 78 -2.51 3.91 1.89
C CYS A 78 -2.77 5.22 1.13
N ILE A 79 -1.70 5.73 0.52
CA ILE A 79 -1.83 6.61 -0.64
C ILE A 79 -1.41 5.84 -1.88
N GLY A 80 -1.92 6.25 -3.03
CA GLY A 80 -1.57 5.66 -4.30
C GLY A 80 -1.67 6.65 -5.43
N TYR A 81 -0.88 6.40 -6.46
CA TYR A 81 -0.85 7.17 -7.69
C TYR A 81 -1.23 6.27 -8.84
N ASP A 82 -2.20 6.68 -9.64
CA ASP A 82 -2.60 5.98 -10.85
C ASP A 82 -2.88 7.02 -11.93
N ARG A 83 -2.13 6.96 -13.03
CA ARG A 83 -2.35 7.78 -14.24
C ARG A 83 -2.67 9.24 -13.92
N GLU A 84 -1.76 9.91 -13.22
CA GLU A 84 -1.84 11.34 -12.84
C GLU A 84 -2.70 11.68 -11.63
N ILE A 85 -3.41 10.71 -11.03
CA ILE A 85 -4.23 10.95 -9.85
C ILE A 85 -3.53 10.38 -8.63
N LEU A 86 -3.00 11.25 -7.79
CA LEU A 86 -2.67 10.92 -6.41
C LEU A 86 -3.98 10.80 -5.62
N SER A 87 -4.11 9.76 -4.80
CA SER A 87 -5.30 9.48 -4.02
C SER A 87 -4.95 8.87 -2.67
N VAL A 88 -5.83 9.05 -1.71
CA VAL A 88 -5.82 8.36 -0.43
C VAL A 88 -6.89 7.27 -0.44
N THR A 89 -6.59 6.12 0.17
CA THR A 89 -7.56 5.03 0.36
C THR A 89 -7.54 4.56 1.81
N ASP A 90 -8.73 4.41 2.37
CA ASP A 90 -8.96 3.85 3.71
C ASP A 90 -9.67 2.48 3.64
N PRO A 91 -9.80 1.76 4.77
CA PRO A 91 -10.46 0.44 4.80
C PRO A 91 -11.94 0.44 4.42
N LEU A 92 -12.58 1.61 4.31
CA LEU A 92 -13.95 1.76 3.85
C LEU A 92 -14.04 1.90 2.32
N GLU A 93 -12.92 1.65 1.63
CA GLU A 93 -12.76 1.72 0.18
C GLU A 93 -13.07 3.11 -0.40
N SER A 94 -12.94 4.16 0.41
CA SER A 94 -13.08 5.52 -0.10
C SER A 94 -11.77 5.94 -0.78
N ARG A 95 -11.73 5.83 -2.10
CA ARG A 95 -10.63 6.38 -2.90
C ARG A 95 -10.89 7.85 -3.16
N VAL A 96 -10.15 8.73 -2.46
CA VAL A 96 -10.34 10.18 -2.55
C VAL A 96 -9.13 10.81 -3.27
N PRO A 97 -9.32 11.55 -4.38
CA PRO A 97 -8.25 12.28 -5.04
C PRO A 97 -7.62 13.34 -4.12
N LEU A 98 -6.29 13.41 -4.13
CA LEU A 98 -5.51 14.46 -3.47
C LEU A 98 -5.11 15.49 -4.52
N HIS A 99 -5.70 16.69 -4.44
CA HIS A 99 -5.42 17.77 -5.38
C HIS A 99 -4.25 18.65 -4.91
N GLY A 100 -3.56 19.28 -5.88
CA GLY A 100 -2.50 20.24 -5.59
C GLY A 100 -1.11 19.64 -5.35
N PHE A 101 -0.96 18.32 -5.50
CA PHE A 101 0.33 17.64 -5.41
C PHE A 101 0.85 17.25 -6.79
N ALA A 102 2.14 17.48 -7.03
CA ALA A 102 2.84 16.85 -8.13
C ALA A 102 3.01 15.34 -7.85
N LYS A 103 3.34 14.56 -8.88
CA LYS A 103 3.68 13.14 -8.71
C LYS A 103 4.87 13.02 -7.73
N PRO A 104 4.73 12.26 -6.62
CA PRO A 104 5.85 11.97 -5.74
C PRO A 104 6.95 11.17 -6.46
N THR A 105 8.21 11.46 -6.17
CA THR A 105 9.35 10.62 -6.57
C THR A 105 9.73 9.64 -5.46
N VAL A 106 9.71 10.11 -4.22
CA VAL A 106 9.88 9.30 -3.02
C VAL A 106 8.76 9.64 -2.04
N VAL A 107 8.13 8.62 -1.47
CA VAL A 107 7.15 8.75 -0.41
C VAL A 107 7.74 8.25 0.89
N ARG A 108 7.83 9.13 1.90
CA ARG A 108 8.06 8.75 3.28
C ARG A 108 6.75 8.30 3.92
N VAL A 109 6.76 7.09 4.47
CA VAL A 109 5.70 6.59 5.34
C VAL A 109 6.20 6.65 6.77
N ASN A 110 5.46 7.35 7.63
CA ASN A 110 5.74 7.44 9.06
C ASN A 110 4.54 6.93 9.85
N LEU A 111 4.77 5.87 10.62
CA LEU A 111 3.80 5.18 11.45
C LEU A 111 4.16 5.42 12.92
N ASP A 112 3.34 6.18 13.64
CA ASP A 112 3.41 6.38 15.07
C ASP A 112 2.24 5.66 15.75
N LEU A 113 2.49 4.44 16.24
CA LEU A 113 1.47 3.62 16.88
C LEU A 113 1.03 4.17 18.23
N SER A 114 1.92 4.91 18.92
CA SER A 114 1.61 5.49 20.23
C SER A 114 0.64 6.67 20.12
N ALA A 115 0.79 7.48 19.06
CA ALA A 115 -0.10 8.59 18.76
C ALA A 115 -1.29 8.18 17.87
N GLY A 116 -1.33 6.92 17.40
CA GLY A 116 -2.33 6.45 16.44
C GLY A 116 -2.30 7.23 15.14
N ARG A 117 -1.10 7.54 14.62
CA ARG A 117 -0.91 8.41 13.46
C ARG A 117 -0.13 7.70 12.36
N LEU A 118 -0.66 7.75 11.15
CA LEU A 118 0.03 7.30 9.93
C LEU A 118 0.08 8.48 8.96
N SER A 119 1.27 8.97 8.63
CA SER A 119 1.45 10.10 7.73
C SER A 119 2.29 9.74 6.51
N PHE A 120 1.96 10.39 5.40
CA PHE A 120 2.66 10.28 4.13
C PHE A 120 3.20 11.65 3.73
N SER A 121 4.49 11.74 3.46
CA SER A 121 5.15 12.98 3.07
C SER A 121 6.26 12.74 2.07
N ASP A 122 6.88 13.81 1.60
CA ASP A 122 8.22 13.74 1.02
C ASP A 122 9.26 13.39 2.12
N PRO A 123 10.49 13.00 1.73
CA PRO A 123 11.54 12.66 2.70
C PRO A 123 12.03 13.81 3.59
N LEU A 124 11.80 15.08 3.22
CA LEU A 124 12.16 16.21 4.09
C LEU A 124 11.02 16.58 5.05
N GLY A 125 9.82 16.05 4.82
CA GLY A 125 8.63 16.38 5.62
C GLY A 125 8.10 17.79 5.35
N GLU A 126 8.55 18.43 4.28
CA GLU A 126 8.10 19.77 3.86
C GLU A 126 6.71 19.72 3.21
N MET A 127 6.35 18.58 2.64
CA MET A 127 5.10 18.32 1.95
C MET A 127 4.43 17.07 2.51
N VAL A 128 3.41 17.26 3.35
CA VAL A 128 2.56 16.17 3.85
C VAL A 128 1.42 15.95 2.86
N TYR A 129 1.38 14.77 2.24
CA TYR A 129 0.31 14.38 1.31
C TYR A 129 -0.98 14.06 2.07
N HIS A 130 -0.87 13.28 3.13
CA HIS A 130 -2.01 12.87 3.94
C HIS A 130 -1.58 12.40 5.34
N THR A 131 -2.51 12.44 6.29
CA THR A 131 -2.34 11.83 7.62
C THR A 131 -3.64 11.19 8.08
N PHE A 132 -3.57 9.90 8.38
CA PHE A 132 -4.63 9.19 9.08
C PHE A 132 -4.42 9.26 10.59
N THR A 133 -5.53 9.41 11.29
CA THR A 133 -5.60 9.20 12.74
C THR A 133 -6.40 7.92 12.98
N HIS A 134 -5.73 6.86 13.43
CA HIS A 134 -6.34 5.57 13.70
C HIS A 134 -5.58 4.84 14.82
N ASN A 135 -6.34 4.32 15.79
CA ASN A 135 -5.77 3.52 16.86
C ASN A 135 -5.71 2.05 16.43
N PHE A 136 -4.56 1.62 15.91
CA PHE A 136 -4.34 0.24 15.50
C PHE A 136 -4.30 -0.69 16.72
N THR A 137 -5.24 -1.62 16.80
CA THR A 137 -5.38 -2.56 17.92
C THR A 137 -4.66 -3.89 17.71
N GLU A 138 -4.20 -4.14 16.49
CA GLU A 138 -3.43 -5.33 16.12
C GLU A 138 -2.14 -4.95 15.41
N LYS A 139 -1.31 -5.96 15.12
CA LYS A 139 -0.05 -5.73 14.42
C LYS A 139 -0.31 -5.18 13.03
N VAL A 140 0.47 -4.19 12.61
CA VAL A 140 0.41 -3.61 11.27
C VAL A 140 1.67 -3.92 10.49
N TYR A 141 1.53 -4.09 9.19
CA TYR A 141 2.61 -4.42 8.27
C TYR A 141 2.70 -3.33 7.19
N PRO A 142 3.91 -2.96 6.75
CA PRO A 142 4.06 -2.17 5.53
C PRO A 142 3.31 -2.84 4.37
N PHE A 143 2.59 -2.05 3.59
CA PHE A 143 1.78 -2.50 2.47
C PHE A 143 2.28 -1.87 1.18
N PHE A 144 2.39 -2.70 0.14
CA PHE A 144 2.87 -2.29 -1.18
C PHE A 144 1.98 -2.90 -2.26
N TYR A 145 1.51 -2.07 -3.18
CA TYR A 145 0.76 -2.47 -4.37
C TYR A 145 1.52 -2.00 -5.61
N ASN A 146 1.66 -2.89 -6.60
CA ASN A 146 2.25 -2.55 -7.88
C ASN A 146 1.56 -3.30 -9.02
N GLU A 147 0.94 -2.56 -9.93
CA GLU A 147 0.33 -3.08 -11.16
C GLU A 147 1.10 -2.65 -12.42
N CYS A 148 2.19 -1.88 -12.24
CA CYS A 148 3.03 -1.41 -13.32
C CYS A 148 4.26 -2.30 -13.51
N SER A 149 4.82 -2.31 -14.73
CA SER A 149 6.07 -3.04 -15.02
C SER A 149 7.31 -2.43 -14.36
N TYR A 150 7.24 -1.17 -13.91
CA TYR A 150 8.30 -0.51 -13.15
C TYR A 150 8.20 -0.89 -11.68
N SER A 151 9.34 -1.08 -11.01
CA SER A 151 9.36 -1.42 -9.59
C SER A 151 9.06 -0.21 -8.70
N ILE A 152 8.57 -0.49 -7.50
CA ILE A 152 8.72 0.41 -6.34
C ILE A 152 9.82 -0.15 -5.45
N THR A 153 10.63 0.71 -4.84
CA THR A 153 11.84 0.30 -4.11
C THR A 153 11.86 0.91 -2.72
N ILE A 154 11.98 0.07 -1.68
CA ILE A 154 12.20 0.55 -0.32
C ILE A 154 13.66 1.02 -0.22
N LEU A 155 13.85 2.28 0.15
CA LEU A 155 15.19 2.86 0.29
C LEU A 155 15.81 2.45 1.63
N PRO A 156 17.16 2.31 1.71
CA PRO A 156 17.85 2.10 2.96
C PRO A 156 17.58 3.25 3.93
N ALA A 157 17.50 2.95 5.23
CA ALA A 157 17.49 4.00 6.24
C ALA A 157 18.80 4.80 6.13
N VAL A 158 18.69 6.12 5.94
CA VAL A 158 19.84 7.01 6.05
C VAL A 158 20.06 7.23 7.54
N GLU A 159 21.07 6.58 8.10
CA GLU A 159 21.54 6.92 9.45
C GLU A 159 22.07 8.35 9.38
N SER A 160 21.40 9.27 10.08
CA SER A 160 21.94 10.62 10.27
C SER A 160 23.20 10.49 11.12
N GLU A 161 24.36 10.83 10.56
CA GLU A 161 25.56 11.10 11.35
C GLU A 161 25.22 12.24 12.31
N GLU A 162 25.01 11.92 13.59
CA GLU A 162 25.03 12.92 14.66
C GLU A 162 26.41 13.57 14.65
N LYS A 163 26.44 14.88 14.39
CA LYS A 163 27.65 15.70 14.43
C LYS A 163 27.82 16.36 15.80
#